data_AF-A0AAV7X8C8-F1
#
_entry.id   AF-A0AAV7X8C8-F1
#
_cell.length_a   1.000
_cell.length_b   1.000
_cell.length_c   1.000
_cell.angle_alpha   90.00
_cell.angle_beta   90.00
_cell.angle_gamma   90.00
#
_symmetry.space_group_name_H-M   'P 1'
#
loop_
_entity.id
_entity.type
_entity.pdbx_description
1 polymer ?
#
loop_
_entity_poly.entity_id
_entity_poly.type
_entity_poly.pdbx_seq_one_letter_code
_entity_poly.pdbx_strand_id
1 'polypeptide(L)'
;MVFSKFDLSEIDAAQFDKKEKKKKAAKDPKKILEKLKKKKELIQKLKSEGKTEKVFRLKNKDAWANALKRAEGIKVKDDPVLLTKTIKREQSYKKSRAKKWTDRKKGQEKAQQKLIQKRESNLNQRVEAKKEKNKKKLIKKGRLIPGISSGF
;
A
#
# COMPACT_ATOMS: atom_id res chain seq x y z
N MET A 1 28.30 10.69 13.56
CA MET A 1 27.10 10.52 14.39
C MET A 1 26.74 9.04 14.37
N VAL A 2 27.15 8.31 15.42
CA VAL A 2 27.00 6.85 15.54
C VAL A 2 25.74 6.60 16.36
N PHE A 3 24.78 5.85 15.81
CA PHE A 3 23.56 5.50 16.54
C PHE A 3 23.90 4.44 17.60
N SER A 4 23.72 4.83 18.86
CA SER A 4 23.85 3.97 20.05
C SER A 4 22.88 2.78 19.98
N LYS A 5 23.40 1.60 20.32
CA LYS A 5 22.68 0.34 20.49
C LYS A 5 21.99 0.34 21.86
N PHE A 6 20.96 1.17 22.03
CA PHE A 6 20.08 1.08 23.19
C PHE A 6 19.18 -0.16 23.04
N ASP A 7 19.53 -1.21 23.76
CA ASP A 7 18.67 -2.38 24.01
C ASP A 7 17.56 -1.98 25.00
N LEU A 8 16.40 -1.58 24.46
CA LEU A 8 15.19 -1.23 25.21
C LEU A 8 13.96 -2.00 24.65
N SER A 9 14.11 -3.28 24.29
CA SER A 9 13.03 -3.95 23.56
C SER A 9 12.88 -5.46 23.77
N GLU A 10 13.16 -6.00 24.95
CA GLU A 10 12.82 -7.41 25.24
C GLU A 10 11.90 -7.61 26.45
N ILE A 11 11.97 -6.77 27.48
CA ILE A 11 11.22 -7.02 28.73
C ILE A 11 9.80 -6.40 28.69
N ASP A 12 9.61 -5.26 28.03
CA ASP A 12 8.28 -4.61 27.97
C ASP A 12 7.38 -5.11 26.84
N ALA A 13 7.94 -5.68 25.76
CA ALA A 13 7.13 -6.14 24.63
C ALA A 13 6.28 -7.38 24.98
N ALA A 14 6.80 -8.26 25.84
CA ALA A 14 6.14 -9.53 26.15
C ALA A 14 4.93 -9.40 27.11
N GLN A 15 4.87 -8.34 27.92
CA GLN A 15 3.79 -8.14 28.90
C GLN A 15 2.61 -7.31 28.36
N PHE A 16 2.82 -6.44 27.37
CA PHE A 16 1.73 -5.65 26.77
C PHE A 16 0.83 -6.45 25.80
N ASP A 17 1.31 -7.58 25.27
CA ASP A 17 0.56 -8.39 24.29
C ASP A 17 -0.49 -9.34 24.90
N LYS A 18 -0.45 -9.55 26.22
CA LYS A 18 -1.38 -10.43 26.96
C LYS A 18 -2.60 -9.72 27.55
N LYS A 19 -2.77 -8.41 27.34
CA LYS A 19 -4.07 -7.75 27.59
C LYS A 19 -5.05 -8.20 26.52
N GLU A 20 -5.94 -9.11 26.92
CA GLU A 20 -7.03 -9.70 26.15
C GLU A 20 -7.35 -8.95 24.86
N LYS A 21 -6.90 -9.50 23.73
CA LYS A 21 -7.41 -9.11 22.41
C LYS A 21 -8.88 -9.51 22.38
N LYS A 22 -9.77 -8.67 22.94
CA LYS A 22 -11.24 -8.76 22.79
C LYS A 22 -11.46 -9.17 21.35
N LYS A 23 -11.94 -10.40 21.12
CA LYS A 23 -12.05 -11.00 19.78
C LYS A 23 -12.82 -10.00 18.93
N LYS A 24 -12.08 -9.23 18.12
CA LYS A 24 -12.64 -8.12 17.35
C LYS A 24 -13.67 -8.76 16.45
N ALA A 25 -14.96 -8.54 16.74
CA ALA A 25 -16.07 -9.09 15.98
C ALA A 25 -15.74 -8.99 14.49
N ALA A 26 -15.78 -10.13 13.79
CA ALA A 26 -15.20 -10.36 12.46
C ALA A 26 -15.22 -9.08 11.63
N LYS A 27 -14.08 -8.36 11.59
CA LYS A 27 -14.03 -6.98 11.06
C LYS A 27 -14.16 -6.94 9.54
N ASP A 28 -13.92 -8.06 8.87
CA ASP A 28 -13.85 -8.14 7.42
C ASP A 28 -15.23 -7.96 6.77
N PRO A 29 -15.50 -6.85 6.06
CA PRO A 29 -16.82 -6.58 5.49
C PRO A 29 -17.23 -7.62 4.45
N LYS A 30 -16.27 -8.25 3.76
CA LYS A 30 -16.51 -9.36 2.81
C LYS A 30 -17.09 -10.59 3.49
N LYS A 31 -16.48 -11.03 4.60
CA LYS A 31 -16.95 -12.20 5.35
C LYS A 31 -18.33 -11.96 5.96
N ILE A 32 -18.61 -10.74 6.43
CA ILE A 32 -19.94 -10.37 6.92
C ILE A 32 -20.96 -10.46 5.77
N LEU A 33 -20.65 -9.93 4.60
CA LEU A 33 -21.53 -10.00 3.43
C LEU A 33 -21.81 -11.45 3.01
N GLU A 34 -20.80 -12.31 3.00
CA GLU A 34 -20.96 -13.75 2.71
C GLU A 34 -21.87 -14.44 3.73
N LYS A 35 -21.70 -14.16 5.03
CA LYS A 35 -22.59 -14.69 6.07
C LYS A 35 -24.03 -14.25 5.87
N LEU A 36 -24.26 -12.98 5.52
CA LEU A 36 -25.60 -12.47 5.23
C LEU A 36 -26.22 -13.14 4.01
N LYS A 37 -25.42 -13.38 2.95
CA LYS A 37 -25.88 -14.12 1.76
C LYS A 37 -26.29 -15.55 2.10
N LYS A 38 -25.41 -16.30 2.78
CA LYS A 38 -25.71 -17.68 3.23
C LYS A 38 -26.96 -17.75 4.11
N LYS A 39 -27.14 -16.79 5.03
CA LYS A 39 -28.36 -16.69 5.84
C LYS A 39 -29.61 -16.46 4.98
N LYS A 40 -29.54 -15.55 4.00
CA LYS A 40 -30.66 -15.29 3.08
C LYS A 40 -31.00 -16.52 2.24
N GLU A 41 -29.99 -17.21 1.71
CA GLU A 41 -30.16 -18.46 0.96
C GLU A 41 -30.81 -19.54 1.82
N LEU A 42 -30.38 -19.73 3.06
CA LEU A 42 -30.99 -20.68 3.99
C LEU A 42 -32.47 -20.36 4.24
N ILE A 43 -32.79 -19.08 4.47
CA ILE A 43 -34.18 -18.63 4.66
C ILE A 43 -35.01 -18.87 3.40
N GLN A 44 -34.45 -18.63 2.20
CA GLN A 44 -35.13 -18.89 0.94
C GLN A 44 -35.39 -20.38 0.71
N LYS A 45 -34.41 -21.25 1.00
CA LYS A 45 -34.57 -22.71 0.93
C LYS A 45 -35.66 -23.23 1.86
N LEU A 46 -35.67 -22.77 3.12
CA LEU A 46 -36.71 -23.15 4.08
C LEU A 46 -38.11 -22.65 3.68
N LYS A 47 -38.20 -21.51 2.98
CA LYS A 47 -39.45 -21.03 2.41
C LYS A 47 -39.92 -21.88 1.24
N SER A 48 -39.03 -22.27 0.32
CA SER A 48 -39.38 -23.15 -0.81
C SER A 48 -39.80 -24.54 -0.35
N GLU A 49 -39.26 -25.02 0.77
CA GLU A 49 -39.67 -26.28 1.41
C GLU A 49 -41.01 -26.19 2.18
N GLY A 50 -41.71 -25.06 2.15
CA GLY A 50 -43.01 -24.87 2.81
C GLY A 50 -42.95 -24.71 4.34
N LYS A 51 -41.76 -24.65 4.95
CA LYS A 51 -41.55 -24.56 6.41
C LYS A 51 -41.67 -23.12 6.93
N THR A 52 -42.80 -22.46 6.64
CA THR A 52 -43.05 -21.04 6.96
C THR A 52 -42.91 -20.71 8.45
N GLU A 53 -43.38 -21.60 9.32
CA GLU A 53 -43.33 -21.38 10.77
C GLU A 53 -41.90 -21.45 11.34
N LYS A 54 -41.07 -22.36 10.81
CA LYS A 54 -39.65 -22.42 11.17
C LYS A 54 -38.92 -21.15 10.74
N VAL A 55 -39.24 -20.60 9.56
CA VAL A 55 -38.70 -19.32 9.08
C VAL A 55 -39.10 -18.17 9.99
N PHE A 56 -40.36 -18.12 10.43
CA PHE A 56 -40.84 -17.08 11.36
C PHE A 56 -40.10 -17.13 12.70
N ARG A 57 -40.00 -18.33 13.30
CA ARG A 57 -39.24 -18.54 14.55
C ARG A 57 -37.77 -18.13 14.42
N LEU A 58 -37.10 -18.49 13.32
CA LEU A 58 -35.72 -18.09 13.06
C LEU A 58 -35.55 -16.58 12.93
N LYS A 59 -36.44 -15.90 12.19
CA LYS A 59 -36.40 -14.44 12.05
C LYS A 59 -36.60 -13.73 13.39
N ASN A 60 -37.56 -14.18 14.19
CA ASN A 60 -37.81 -13.61 15.51
C ASN A 60 -36.61 -13.81 16.43
N LYS A 61 -36.05 -15.01 16.46
CA LYS A 61 -34.84 -15.31 17.24
C LYS A 61 -33.67 -14.41 16.82
N ASP A 62 -33.43 -14.24 15.52
CA ASP A 62 -32.38 -13.36 15.01
C ASP A 62 -32.66 -11.88 15.35
N ALA A 63 -33.92 -11.43 15.29
CA ALA A 63 -34.31 -10.06 15.65
C ALA A 63 -34.08 -9.76 17.14
N TRP A 64 -34.51 -10.66 18.04
CA TRP A 64 -34.28 -10.54 19.48
C TRP A 64 -32.80 -10.59 19.83
N ALA A 65 -32.04 -11.52 19.25
CA ALA A 65 -30.60 -11.60 19.46
C ALA A 65 -29.87 -10.34 19.00
N ASN A 66 -30.32 -9.72 17.90
CA ASN A 66 -29.78 -8.45 17.42
C ASN A 66 -30.18 -7.26 18.29
N ALA A 67 -31.40 -7.25 18.84
CA ALA A 67 -31.83 -6.23 19.80
C ALA A 67 -30.99 -6.28 21.08
N LEU A 68 -30.77 -7.48 21.65
CA LEU A 68 -29.92 -7.68 22.82
C LEU A 68 -28.49 -7.20 22.58
N LYS A 69 -27.86 -7.59 21.47
CA LYS A 69 -26.51 -7.12 21.11
C LYS A 69 -26.41 -5.60 21.00
N ARG A 70 -27.45 -4.95 20.46
CA ARG A 70 -27.49 -3.48 20.38
C ARG A 70 -27.62 -2.85 21.77
N ALA A 71 -28.44 -3.43 22.64
CA ALA A 71 -28.59 -3.00 24.04
C ALA A 71 -27.29 -3.17 24.85
N GLU A 72 -26.55 -4.26 24.61
CA GLU A 72 -25.20 -4.49 25.16
C GLU A 72 -24.14 -3.51 24.63
N GLY A 73 -24.47 -2.68 23.62
CA GLY A 73 -23.55 -1.71 23.00
C GLY A 73 -22.72 -2.28 21.85
N ILE A 74 -22.99 -3.50 21.39
CA ILE A 74 -22.29 -4.11 20.25
C ILE A 74 -22.84 -3.55 18.94
N LYS A 75 -21.96 -2.99 18.10
CA LYS A 75 -22.31 -2.46 16.77
C LYS A 75 -22.60 -3.61 15.79
N VAL A 76 -23.89 -3.89 15.58
CA VAL A 76 -24.38 -4.89 14.62
C VAL A 76 -24.28 -4.36 13.18
N LYS A 77 -23.56 -5.05 12.29
CA LYS A 77 -23.27 -4.64 10.90
C LYS A 77 -23.98 -5.53 9.88
N ASP A 78 -25.30 -5.42 9.79
CA ASP A 78 -26.12 -6.36 9.01
C ASP A 78 -26.61 -5.79 7.66
N ASP A 79 -26.29 -4.54 7.33
CA ASP A 79 -26.72 -3.89 6.08
C ASP A 79 -25.82 -4.27 4.89
N PRO A 80 -26.33 -4.98 3.86
CA PRO A 80 -25.56 -5.38 2.70
C PRO A 80 -25.10 -4.19 1.84
N VAL A 81 -25.89 -3.12 1.73
CA VAL A 81 -25.57 -1.96 0.91
C VAL A 81 -24.39 -1.21 1.52
N LEU A 82 -24.41 -0.98 2.83
CA LEU A 82 -23.28 -0.34 3.54
C LEU A 82 -22.01 -1.20 3.51
N LEU A 83 -22.13 -2.52 3.62
CA LEU A 83 -20.99 -3.43 3.52
C LEU A 83 -20.35 -3.36 2.13
N THR A 84 -21.14 -3.34 1.05
CA THR A 84 -20.60 -3.22 -0.32
C THR A 84 -19.91 -1.88 -0.54
N LYS A 85 -20.49 -0.77 -0.05
CA LYS A 85 -19.87 0.57 -0.09
C LYS A 85 -18.54 0.58 0.68
N THR A 86 -18.50 -0.06 1.84
CA THR A 86 -17.27 -0.18 2.65
C THR A 86 -16.18 -0.92 1.89
N ILE A 87 -16.51 -2.05 1.25
CA ILE A 87 -15.56 -2.83 0.43
C ILE A 87 -15.02 -1.96 -0.73
N LYS A 88 -15.89 -1.24 -1.43
CA LYS A 88 -15.48 -0.34 -2.54
C LYS A 88 -14.55 0.77 -2.05
N ARG A 89 -14.86 1.38 -0.89
CA ARG A 89 -14.01 2.42 -0.28
C ARG A 89 -12.64 1.87 0.13
N GLU A 90 -12.59 0.68 0.74
CA GLU A 90 -11.33 0.01 1.07
C GLU A 90 -10.48 -0.29 -0.17
N GLN A 91 -11.11 -0.77 -1.24
CA GLN A 91 -10.43 -0.99 -2.53
C GLN A 91 -9.88 0.32 -3.12
N SER A 92 -10.66 1.40 -3.10
CA SER A 92 -10.23 2.71 -3.56
C SER A 92 -9.02 3.23 -2.77
N TYR A 93 -9.06 3.12 -1.43
CA TYR A 93 -7.93 3.49 -0.59
C TYR A 93 -6.68 2.66 -0.86
N LYS A 94 -6.81 1.35 -1.07
CA LYS A 94 -5.69 0.50 -1.45
C LYS A 94 -5.09 0.93 -2.79
N LYS A 95 -5.92 1.21 -3.80
CA LYS A 95 -5.47 1.72 -5.11
C LYS A 95 -4.75 3.06 -4.98
N SER A 96 -5.32 4.02 -4.24
CA SER A 96 -4.70 5.33 -4.01
C SER A 96 -3.36 5.20 -3.29
N ARG A 97 -3.28 4.35 -2.26
CA ARG A 97 -2.03 4.07 -1.55
C ARG A 97 -0.99 3.45 -2.48
N ALA A 98 -1.36 2.42 -3.25
CA ALA A 98 -0.46 1.79 -4.21
C ALA A 98 0.10 2.83 -5.20
N LYS A 99 -0.77 3.68 -5.78
CA LYS A 99 -0.36 4.76 -6.68
C LYS A 99 0.62 5.74 -6.02
N LYS A 100 0.34 6.19 -4.80
CA LYS A 100 1.24 7.08 -4.05
C LYS A 100 2.61 6.44 -3.82
N TRP A 101 2.66 5.14 -3.53
CA TRP A 101 3.92 4.42 -3.35
C TRP A 101 4.69 4.26 -4.67
N THR A 102 4.01 3.94 -5.77
CA THR A 102 4.66 3.89 -7.09
C THR A 102 5.19 5.24 -7.52
N ASP A 103 4.44 6.32 -7.27
CA ASP A 103 4.84 7.68 -7.64
C ASP A 103 6.06 8.14 -6.82
N ARG A 104 6.11 7.80 -5.52
CA ARG A 104 7.29 8.03 -4.69
C ARG A 104 8.52 7.30 -5.20
N LYS A 105 8.39 6.01 -5.53
CA LYS A 105 9.50 5.20 -6.07
C LYS A 105 10.02 5.79 -7.38
N LYS A 106 9.12 6.14 -8.30
CA LYS A 106 9.46 6.83 -9.55
C LYS A 106 10.14 8.18 -9.31
N GLY A 107 9.67 8.94 -8.32
CA GLY A 107 10.29 10.22 -7.93
C GLY A 107 11.73 10.03 -7.43
N GLN A 108 11.96 9.01 -6.60
CA GLN A 108 13.28 8.66 -6.10
C GLN A 108 14.23 8.21 -7.23
N GLU A 109 13.77 7.32 -8.11
CA GLU A 109 14.54 6.86 -9.28
C GLU A 109 14.91 8.03 -10.20
N LYS A 110 13.96 8.92 -10.50
CA LYS A 110 14.23 10.14 -11.30
C LYS A 110 15.24 11.06 -10.63
N ALA A 111 15.17 11.25 -9.31
CA ALA A 111 16.12 12.08 -8.59
C ALA A 111 17.54 11.49 -8.64
N GLN A 112 17.67 10.16 -8.46
CA GLN A 112 18.94 9.45 -8.59
C GLN A 112 19.50 9.57 -10.01
N GLN A 113 18.67 9.33 -11.03
CA GLN A 113 19.07 9.44 -12.44
C GLN A 113 19.57 10.85 -12.78
N LYS A 114 18.88 11.90 -12.34
CA LYS A 114 19.32 13.29 -12.56
C LYS A 114 20.70 13.57 -11.95
N LEU A 115 20.99 13.04 -10.76
CA LEU A 115 22.29 13.21 -10.12
C LEU A 115 23.39 12.47 -10.89
N ILE A 116 23.11 11.25 -11.35
CA ILE A 116 24.04 10.44 -12.15
C ILE A 116 24.32 11.15 -13.49
N GLN A 117 23.29 11.57 -14.22
CA GLN A 117 23.43 12.30 -15.49
C GLN A 117 24.24 13.59 -15.33
N LYS A 118 24.01 14.35 -14.24
CA LYS A 118 24.80 15.55 -13.94
C LYS A 118 26.27 15.21 -13.70
N ARG A 119 26.56 14.11 -12.98
CA ARG A 119 27.93 13.64 -12.75
C ARG A 119 28.60 13.22 -14.06
N GLU A 120 27.93 12.44 -14.90
CA GLU A 120 28.43 12.01 -16.21
C GLU A 120 28.73 13.21 -17.11
N SER A 121 27.81 14.18 -17.19
CA SER A 121 28.03 15.42 -17.94
C SER A 121 29.26 16.18 -17.45
N ASN A 122 29.41 16.37 -16.14
CA ASN A 122 30.57 17.04 -15.56
C ASN A 122 31.89 16.28 -15.82
N LEU A 123 31.87 14.94 -15.78
CA LEU A 123 33.05 14.12 -16.08
C LEU A 123 33.43 14.23 -17.56
N ASN A 124 32.45 14.19 -18.46
CA ASN A 124 32.66 14.37 -19.90
C ASN A 124 33.27 15.73 -20.20
N GLN A 125 32.72 16.81 -19.62
CA GLN A 125 33.27 18.16 -19.75
C GLN A 125 34.74 18.25 -19.26
N ARG A 126 35.08 17.58 -18.15
CA ARG A 126 36.48 17.54 -17.66
C ARG A 126 37.40 16.79 -18.62
N VAL A 127 36.94 15.68 -19.19
CA VAL A 127 37.70 14.91 -20.18
C VAL A 127 37.91 15.73 -21.45
N GLU A 128 36.86 16.38 -21.97
CA GLU A 128 36.93 17.27 -23.14
C GLU A 128 37.85 18.45 -22.89
N ALA A 129 37.72 19.15 -21.78
CA ALA A 129 38.61 20.25 -21.41
C ALA A 129 40.08 19.81 -21.31
N LYS A 130 40.35 18.60 -20.81
CA LYS A 130 41.71 18.03 -20.79
C LYS A 130 42.22 17.75 -22.21
N LYS A 131 41.38 17.17 -23.08
CA LYS A 131 41.71 16.95 -24.51
C LYS A 131 41.99 18.29 -25.21
N GLU A 132 41.16 19.29 -25.02
CA GLU A 132 41.36 20.63 -25.58
C GLU A 132 42.63 21.30 -25.06
N LYS A 133 42.91 21.23 -23.76
CA LYS A 133 44.16 21.75 -23.18
C LYS A 133 45.38 21.08 -23.80
N ASN A 134 45.33 19.76 -24.02
CA ASN A 134 46.39 19.02 -24.70
C ASN A 134 46.54 19.45 -26.17
N LYS A 135 45.44 19.59 -26.92
CA LYS A 135 45.43 20.12 -28.29
C LYS A 135 46.07 21.52 -28.34
N LYS A 136 45.65 22.44 -27.47
CA LYS A 136 46.21 23.81 -27.37
C LYS A 136 47.72 23.78 -27.08
N LYS A 137 48.20 22.87 -26.21
CA LYS A 137 49.64 22.70 -25.95
C LYS A 137 50.41 22.19 -27.17
N LEU A 138 49.86 21.25 -27.94
CA LEU A 138 50.49 20.74 -29.16
C LEU A 138 50.58 21.81 -30.25
N ILE A 139 49.52 22.63 -30.41
CA ILE A 139 49.50 23.78 -31.32
C ILE A 139 50.62 24.77 -30.96
N LYS A 140 50.73 25.17 -29.68
CA LYS A 140 51.80 26.08 -29.22
C LYS A 140 53.21 25.55 -29.47
N LYS A 141 53.39 24.23 -29.51
CA LYS A 141 54.67 23.57 -29.80
C LYS A 141 54.91 23.35 -31.29
N GLY A 142 54.02 23.82 -32.17
CA GLY A 142 54.10 23.62 -33.63
C GLY A 142 53.82 22.18 -34.09
N ARG A 143 53.35 21.30 -33.20
CA ARG A 143 53.10 19.87 -33.50
C ARG A 143 51.69 19.60 -34.04
N LEU A 144 50.83 20.61 -34.08
CA LEU A 144 49.45 20.52 -34.57
C LEU A 144 49.08 21.85 -35.24
N ILE A 145 48.66 21.84 -36.51
CA ILE A 145 48.27 23.04 -37.25
C ILE A 145 46.76 23.24 -37.11
N PRO A 146 46.27 24.39 -36.59
CA PRO A 146 44.84 24.66 -36.49
C PRO A 146 44.20 24.71 -37.88
N GLY A 147 43.15 23.92 -38.12
CA GLY A 147 42.38 23.93 -39.36
C GLY A 147 42.69 22.81 -40.37
N ILE A 148 43.78 22.07 -40.20
CA ILE A 148 44.04 20.84 -40.97
C ILE A 148 43.53 19.67 -40.11
N SER A 149 42.30 19.23 -40.41
CA SER A 149 41.80 17.96 -39.89
C SER A 149 42.71 16.85 -40.42
N SER A 150 43.47 16.21 -39.53
CA SER A 150 44.14 14.94 -39.84
C SER A 150 43.05 13.87 -39.97
N GLY A 151 42.44 13.80 -41.15
CA GLY A 151 41.60 12.70 -41.57
C GLY A 151 42.47 11.52 -41.96
N PHE A 152 42.43 10.48 -41.13
CA PHE A 152 42.64 9.07 -41.46
C PHE A 152 41.70 8.28 -40.54
#